data_AF-A0A951VW48-F1
#
_entry.id   AF-A0A951VW48-F1
#
_cell.length_a   1.000
_cell.length_b   1.000
_cell.length_c   1.000
_cell.angle_alpha   90.00
_cell.angle_beta   90.00
_cell.angle_gamma   90.00
#
_symmetry.space_group_name_H-M   'P 1'
#
loop_
_entity.id
_entity.type
_entity.pdbx_description
1 polymer ?
#
loop_
_entity_poly.entity_id
_entity_poly.type
_entity_poly.pdbx_seq_one_letter_code
_entity_poly.pdbx_strand_id
1 'polypeptide(L)'
;MLDSFRSLYWLELILMNPKLALQSRLERPMGRVRHDFRQDHLVYYIAYFVLLLVSPYLWYNVLFGRLPSFQSLLLPPFLAILFLLLITVFDRFIEYRNSPTNGKAPVANPNSHNRALFLSIPVSASLFFFILHPLFGYLMLFGAIVYSVIQTVQSIAGDQQLSVQRVFALLISFCGVFLLPIVALLLIYNLVITSRILTTIF
;
A
#
# COMPACT_ATOMS: atom_id res chain seq x y z
N MET A 1 -14.32 5.45 -23.81
CA MET A 1 -13.61 4.16 -23.71
C MET A 1 -12.73 4.22 -22.48
N LEU A 2 -12.82 3.22 -21.58
CA LEU A 2 -11.79 3.04 -20.55
C LEU A 2 -10.51 2.64 -21.27
N ASP A 3 -9.45 3.44 -21.18
CA ASP A 3 -8.11 3.00 -21.58
C ASP A 3 -7.68 1.86 -20.65
N SER A 4 -8.03 0.62 -21.00
CA SER A 4 -7.73 -0.57 -20.22
C SER A 4 -6.22 -0.78 -20.01
N PHE A 5 -5.38 -0.13 -20.83
CA PHE A 5 -3.92 -0.18 -20.74
C PHE A 5 -3.29 1.03 -20.02
N ARG A 6 -4.10 2.01 -19.59
CA ARG A 6 -3.57 3.22 -18.93
C ARG A 6 -2.81 2.89 -17.65
N SER A 7 -3.30 1.95 -16.86
CA SER A 7 -2.63 1.55 -15.63
C SER A 7 -1.27 0.92 -15.92
N LEU A 8 -1.19 0.05 -16.95
CA LEU A 8 0.07 -0.59 -17.38
C LEU A 8 1.10 0.44 -17.87
N TYR A 9 0.66 1.43 -18.66
CA TYR A 9 1.50 2.54 -19.07
C TYR A 9 2.05 3.31 -17.86
N TRP A 10 1.21 3.56 -16.84
CA TRP A 10 1.66 4.23 -15.63
C TRP A 10 2.64 3.40 -14.82
N LEU A 11 2.40 2.10 -14.72
CA LEU A 11 3.32 1.17 -14.06
C LEU A 11 4.69 1.21 -14.74
N GLU A 12 4.73 1.08 -16.07
CA GLU A 12 5.97 1.17 -16.86
C GLU A 12 6.68 2.50 -16.63
N LEU A 13 5.94 3.60 -16.71
CA LEU A 13 6.51 4.93 -16.62
C LEU A 13 7.02 5.27 -15.20
N ILE A 14 6.34 4.79 -14.16
CA ILE A 14 6.83 4.84 -12.77
C ILE A 14 8.15 4.07 -12.64
N LEU A 15 8.20 2.84 -13.16
CA LEU A 15 9.39 1.99 -13.05
C LEU A 15 10.60 2.57 -13.80
N MET A 16 10.37 3.19 -14.97
CA MET A 16 11.42 3.79 -15.79
C MET A 16 11.92 5.13 -15.24
N ASN A 17 11.00 6.05 -14.90
CA ASN A 17 11.35 7.38 -14.42
C ASN A 17 10.27 7.94 -13.48
N PRO A 18 10.39 7.71 -12.15
CA PRO A 18 9.39 8.11 -11.16
C PRO A 18 9.13 9.62 -11.13
N LYS A 19 10.17 10.43 -11.34
CA LYS A 19 10.04 11.90 -11.32
C LYS A 19 9.23 12.39 -12.51
N LEU A 20 9.54 11.88 -13.71
CA LEU A 20 8.79 12.20 -14.92
C LEU A 20 7.35 11.66 -14.83
N ALA A 21 7.15 10.49 -14.23
CA ALA A 21 5.83 9.93 -13.95
C ALA A 21 4.98 10.85 -13.09
N LEU A 22 5.57 11.31 -11.99
CA LEU A 22 4.92 12.21 -11.07
C LEU A 22 4.60 13.53 -11.76
N GLN A 23 5.56 14.13 -12.48
CA GLN A 23 5.35 15.37 -13.21
C GLN A 23 4.21 15.25 -14.24
N SER A 24 4.23 14.22 -15.07
CA SER A 24 3.17 13.95 -16.05
C SER A 24 1.81 13.73 -15.37
N ARG A 25 1.79 13.17 -14.16
CA ARG A 25 0.56 13.01 -13.38
C ARG A 25 0.06 14.35 -12.83
N LEU A 26 0.95 15.21 -12.38
CA LEU A 26 0.64 16.54 -11.83
C LEU A 26 0.12 17.51 -12.91
N GLU A 27 0.57 17.37 -14.16
CA GLU A 27 0.11 18.16 -15.29
C GLU A 27 -1.35 17.84 -15.70
N ARG A 28 -1.95 16.75 -15.17
CA ARG A 28 -3.33 16.36 -15.48
C ARG A 28 -4.36 17.07 -14.61
N PRO A 29 -5.57 17.33 -15.14
CA PRO A 29 -6.65 17.94 -14.38
C PRO A 29 -7.03 17.12 -13.14
N MET A 30 -7.48 17.81 -12.09
CA MET A 30 -7.76 17.21 -10.79
C MET A 30 -8.80 16.10 -10.86
N GLY A 31 -8.36 14.88 -10.53
CA GLY A 31 -9.23 13.73 -10.29
C GLY A 31 -9.71 13.69 -8.83
N ARG A 32 -10.87 13.06 -8.57
CA ARG A 32 -11.25 12.70 -7.20
C ARG A 32 -10.38 11.52 -6.75
N VAL A 33 -9.92 11.49 -5.50
CA VAL A 33 -9.11 10.38 -4.93
C VAL A 33 -9.71 9.00 -5.22
N ARG A 34 -11.04 8.88 -5.07
CA ARG A 34 -11.78 7.65 -5.36
C ARG A 34 -11.72 7.26 -6.85
N HIS A 35 -11.72 8.25 -7.74
CA HIS A 35 -11.60 8.04 -9.18
C HIS A 35 -10.21 7.53 -9.54
N ASP A 36 -9.16 8.13 -8.97
CA ASP A 36 -7.78 7.72 -9.19
C ASP A 36 -7.54 6.28 -8.70
N PHE A 37 -7.93 5.96 -7.47
CA PHE A 37 -7.84 4.59 -6.96
C PHE A 37 -8.59 3.59 -7.83
N ARG A 38 -9.80 3.95 -8.28
CA ARG A 38 -10.62 3.10 -9.15
C ARG A 38 -9.94 2.84 -10.50
N GLN A 39 -9.24 3.81 -11.05
CA GLN A 39 -8.62 3.70 -12.37
C GLN A 39 -7.22 3.09 -12.33
N ASP A 40 -6.43 3.41 -11.31
CA ASP A 40 -5.01 3.12 -11.28
C ASP A 40 -4.67 1.87 -10.45
N HIS A 41 -5.49 1.51 -9.44
CA HIS A 41 -5.20 0.39 -8.51
C HIS A 41 -6.26 -0.70 -8.51
N LEU A 42 -7.54 -0.32 -8.44
CA LEU A 42 -8.66 -1.26 -8.32
C LEU A 42 -8.69 -2.28 -9.46
N VAL A 43 -8.31 -1.87 -10.68
CA VAL A 43 -8.23 -2.75 -11.85
C VAL A 43 -7.29 -3.93 -11.58
N TYR A 44 -6.12 -3.69 -10.98
CA TYR A 44 -5.18 -4.76 -10.65
C TYR A 44 -5.69 -5.69 -9.55
N TYR A 45 -6.34 -5.14 -8.52
CA TYR A 45 -6.94 -5.95 -7.46
C TYR A 45 -8.06 -6.86 -7.99
N ILE A 46 -8.93 -6.33 -8.83
CA ILE A 46 -10.03 -7.09 -9.45
C ILE A 46 -9.45 -8.13 -10.41
N ALA A 47 -8.54 -7.71 -11.30
CA ALA A 47 -7.91 -8.61 -12.27
C ALA A 47 -7.18 -9.75 -11.55
N TYR A 48 -6.43 -9.44 -10.50
CA TYR A 48 -5.80 -10.45 -9.65
C TYR A 48 -6.84 -11.41 -9.06
N PHE A 49 -7.91 -10.90 -8.44
CA PHE A 49 -8.93 -11.76 -7.84
C PHE A 49 -9.57 -12.70 -8.88
N VAL A 50 -9.89 -12.18 -10.07
CA VAL A 50 -10.44 -12.98 -11.18
C VAL A 50 -9.43 -14.04 -11.65
N LEU A 51 -8.17 -13.67 -11.84
CA LEU A 51 -7.14 -14.61 -12.30
C LEU A 51 -6.76 -15.64 -11.23
N LEU A 52 -6.84 -15.27 -9.96
CA LEU A 52 -6.60 -16.15 -8.83
C LEU A 52 -7.63 -17.30 -8.82
N LEU A 53 -8.90 -17.03 -9.15
CA LEU A 53 -9.93 -18.08 -9.30
C LEU A 53 -9.59 -19.13 -10.37
N VAL A 54 -8.75 -18.78 -11.34
CA VAL A 54 -8.32 -19.65 -12.44
C VAL A 54 -6.84 -20.06 -12.30
N SER A 55 -6.20 -19.75 -11.16
CA SER A 55 -4.77 -19.98 -10.96
C SER A 55 -4.42 -21.47 -10.93
N PRO A 56 -3.46 -21.93 -11.77
CA PRO A 56 -2.99 -23.32 -11.77
C PRO A 56 -2.44 -23.77 -10.42
N TYR A 57 -1.79 -22.89 -9.67
CA TYR A 57 -1.26 -23.18 -8.33
C TYR A 57 -2.39 -23.46 -7.33
N LEU A 58 -3.48 -22.71 -7.45
CA LEU A 58 -4.67 -22.89 -6.63
C LEU A 58 -5.33 -24.23 -6.96
N TRP A 59 -5.50 -24.53 -8.25
CA TRP A 59 -6.01 -25.82 -8.73
C TRP A 59 -5.11 -27.00 -8.37
N TYR A 60 -3.79 -26.84 -8.39
CA TYR A 60 -2.84 -27.86 -7.91
C TYR A 60 -3.12 -28.20 -6.44
N ASN A 61 -3.26 -27.22 -5.56
CA ASN A 61 -3.58 -27.49 -4.15
C ASN A 61 -4.97 -28.12 -3.95
N VAL A 62 -5.98 -27.70 -4.74
CA VAL A 62 -7.32 -28.30 -4.72
C VAL A 62 -7.28 -29.77 -5.16
N LEU A 63 -6.55 -30.08 -6.24
CA LEU A 63 -6.46 -31.43 -6.81
C LEU A 63 -5.60 -32.38 -5.96
N PHE A 64 -4.56 -31.86 -5.29
CA PHE A 64 -3.56 -32.68 -4.58
C PHE A 64 -3.61 -32.60 -3.05
N GLY A 65 -4.65 -32.00 -2.47
CA GLY A 65 -5.11 -32.44 -1.13
C GLY A 65 -5.55 -31.40 -0.12
N ARG A 66 -5.51 -30.09 -0.41
CA ARG A 66 -6.12 -29.07 0.47
C ARG A 66 -6.68 -27.90 -0.32
N LEU A 67 -8.00 -27.67 -0.19
CA LEU A 67 -8.59 -26.41 -0.59
C LEU A 67 -7.83 -25.27 0.11
N PRO A 68 -7.32 -24.28 -0.64
CA PRO A 68 -6.69 -23.12 -0.03
C PRO A 68 -7.72 -22.43 0.86
N SER A 69 -7.32 -22.10 2.10
CA SER A 69 -8.22 -21.42 3.02
C SER A 69 -8.63 -20.08 2.42
N PHE A 70 -9.86 -19.65 2.66
CA PHE A 70 -10.34 -18.33 2.23
C PHE A 70 -9.40 -17.20 2.66
N GLN A 71 -8.75 -17.36 3.81
CA GLN A 71 -7.71 -16.46 4.32
C GLN A 71 -6.51 -16.37 3.37
N SER A 72 -6.02 -17.48 2.82
CA SER A 72 -4.88 -17.48 1.90
C SER A 72 -5.16 -16.77 0.56
N LEU A 73 -6.42 -16.75 0.11
CA LEU A 73 -6.85 -15.99 -1.07
C LEU A 73 -6.94 -14.48 -0.79
N LEU A 74 -7.45 -14.10 0.38
CA LEU A 74 -7.71 -12.70 0.71
C LEU A 74 -6.54 -11.99 1.37
N LEU A 75 -5.58 -12.71 1.93
CA LEU A 75 -4.44 -12.11 2.63
C LEU A 75 -3.59 -11.23 1.70
N PRO A 76 -3.18 -11.65 0.49
CA PRO A 76 -2.40 -10.80 -0.40
C PRO A 76 -3.06 -9.45 -0.75
N PRO A 77 -4.33 -9.41 -1.23
CA PRO A 77 -4.98 -8.14 -1.52
C PRO A 77 -5.24 -7.32 -0.25
N PHE A 78 -5.51 -7.96 0.89
CA PHE A 78 -5.66 -7.27 2.16
C PHE A 78 -4.36 -6.55 2.58
N LEU A 79 -3.21 -7.21 2.48
CA LEU A 79 -1.90 -6.60 2.79
C LEU A 79 -1.61 -5.40 1.89
N ALA A 80 -1.90 -5.53 0.60
CA ALA A 80 -1.70 -4.45 -0.35
C ALA A 80 -2.66 -3.27 -0.08
N ILE A 81 -3.93 -3.52 0.25
CA ILE A 81 -4.89 -2.46 0.66
C ILE A 81 -4.41 -1.77 1.94
N LEU A 82 -3.96 -2.53 2.94
CA LEU A 82 -3.46 -1.99 4.20
C LEU A 82 -2.26 -1.06 3.96
N PHE A 83 -1.34 -1.47 3.09
CA PHE A 83 -0.21 -0.64 2.68
C PHE A 83 -0.66 0.66 1.99
N LEU A 84 -1.58 0.57 1.01
CA LEU A 84 -2.11 1.74 0.31
C LEU A 84 -2.80 2.72 1.28
N LEU A 85 -3.54 2.20 2.25
CA LEU A 85 -4.19 3.02 3.27
C LEU A 85 -3.13 3.71 4.14
N LEU A 86 -2.15 2.95 4.64
CA LEU A 86 -1.06 3.48 5.46
C LEU A 86 -0.32 4.62 4.75
N ILE A 87 0.12 4.41 3.51
CA ILE A 87 0.89 5.42 2.78
C ILE A 87 0.05 6.65 2.45
N THR A 88 -1.25 6.48 2.16
CA THR A 88 -2.17 7.59 1.93
C THR A 88 -2.39 8.42 3.18
N VAL A 89 -2.57 7.78 4.34
CA VAL A 89 -2.71 8.49 5.62
C VAL A 89 -1.41 9.19 5.99
N PHE A 90 -0.26 8.57 5.73
CA PHE A 90 1.05 9.21 5.95
C PHE A 90 1.24 10.46 5.09
N ASP A 91 0.93 10.37 3.78
CA ASP A 91 1.00 11.50 2.84
C ASP A 91 0.17 12.69 3.35
N ARG A 92 -1.07 12.40 3.79
CA ARG A 92 -1.94 13.41 4.42
C ARG A 92 -1.36 13.94 5.71
N PHE A 93 -0.88 13.09 6.61
CA PHE A 93 -0.28 13.53 7.87
C PHE A 93 0.87 14.54 7.65
N ILE A 94 1.73 14.30 6.66
CA ILE A 94 2.82 15.22 6.31
C ILE A 94 2.28 16.54 5.73
N GLU A 95 1.27 16.47 4.86
CA GLU A 95 0.60 17.66 4.32
C GLU A 95 -0.03 18.52 5.44
N TYR A 96 -0.75 17.91 6.39
CA TYR A 96 -1.34 18.58 7.55
C TYR A 96 -0.27 19.17 8.48
N ARG A 97 0.82 18.45 8.72
CA ARG A 97 1.88 18.87 9.65
C ARG A 97 2.65 20.09 9.15
N ASN A 98 2.89 20.17 7.84
CA ASN A 98 3.78 21.16 7.26
C ASN A 98 3.03 22.29 6.52
N SER A 99 1.69 22.26 6.47
CA SER A 99 0.87 23.37 5.99
C SER A 99 0.58 24.35 7.13
N PRO A 100 1.09 25.59 7.09
CA PRO A 100 0.82 26.60 8.10
C PRO A 100 -0.54 27.27 7.80
N THR A 101 -1.65 26.59 8.07
CA THR A 101 -2.97 27.22 7.98
C THR A 101 -3.47 27.57 9.37
N ASN A 102 -3.43 28.86 9.69
CA ASN A 102 -4.04 29.53 10.85
C ASN A 102 -5.43 28.96 11.22
N GLY A 103 -5.48 27.83 11.93
CA GLY A 103 -6.71 27.14 12.33
C GLY A 103 -7.63 26.66 11.19
N LYS A 104 -7.20 26.73 9.93
CA LYS A 104 -7.99 26.27 8.78
C LYS A 104 -7.47 24.91 8.32
N ALA A 105 -8.38 24.01 7.93
CA ALA A 105 -7.97 22.77 7.28
C ALA A 105 -7.05 23.12 6.09
N PRO A 106 -5.93 22.39 5.89
CA PRO A 106 -5.08 22.59 4.73
C PRO A 106 -5.97 22.50 3.50
N VAL A 107 -5.97 23.58 2.72
CA VAL A 107 -6.56 23.55 1.39
C VAL A 107 -5.68 22.58 0.62
N ALA A 108 -6.18 21.37 0.39
CA ALA A 108 -5.46 20.34 -0.36
C ALA A 108 -4.84 21.02 -1.57
N ASN A 109 -3.51 21.06 -1.63
CA ASN A 109 -2.85 21.78 -2.70
C ASN A 109 -3.32 21.12 -4.00
N PRO A 110 -3.96 21.85 -4.92
CA PRO A 110 -4.49 21.24 -6.10
C PRO A 110 -3.42 20.56 -6.98
N ASN A 111 -2.15 20.83 -6.69
CA ASN A 111 -0.97 20.25 -7.34
C ASN A 111 -0.25 19.18 -6.48
N SER A 112 -0.80 18.75 -5.33
CA SER A 112 -0.26 17.67 -4.49
C SER A 112 -1.10 16.38 -4.58
N HIS A 113 -1.73 16.12 -5.74
CA HIS A 113 -2.51 14.89 -6.03
C HIS A 113 -1.87 13.66 -5.43
N ASN A 114 -2.65 12.83 -4.71
CA ASN A 114 -2.26 11.60 -4.00
C ASN A 114 -0.98 10.93 -4.54
N ARG A 115 0.18 11.50 -4.18
CA ARG A 115 1.46 11.16 -4.83
C ARG A 115 1.88 9.78 -4.38
N ALA A 116 1.71 9.54 -3.08
CA ALA A 116 1.86 8.25 -2.44
C ALA A 116 0.97 7.18 -3.09
N LEU A 117 -0.28 7.50 -3.42
CA LEU A 117 -1.18 6.55 -4.08
C LEU A 117 -0.67 6.23 -5.49
N PHE A 118 -0.35 7.25 -6.29
CA PHE A 118 0.16 7.03 -7.65
C PHE A 118 1.47 6.22 -7.65
N LEU A 119 2.44 6.56 -6.81
CA LEU A 119 3.73 5.86 -6.72
C LEU A 119 3.62 4.43 -6.16
N SER A 120 2.47 4.06 -5.56
CA SER A 120 2.22 2.72 -5.03
C SER A 120 1.43 1.79 -5.95
N ILE A 121 1.20 2.20 -7.21
CA ILE A 121 0.66 1.32 -8.27
C ILE A 121 1.43 -0.03 -8.37
N PRO A 122 2.77 -0.08 -8.29
CA PRO A 122 3.51 -1.34 -8.32
C PRO A 122 3.07 -2.36 -7.25
N VAL A 123 2.59 -1.89 -6.09
CA VAL A 123 2.14 -2.78 -5.00
C VAL A 123 0.89 -3.55 -5.43
N SER A 124 -0.07 -2.89 -6.06
CA SER A 124 -1.27 -3.57 -6.58
C SER A 124 -0.93 -4.51 -7.73
N ALA A 125 -0.02 -4.10 -8.62
CA ALA A 125 0.44 -4.93 -9.73
C ALA A 125 1.22 -6.17 -9.25
N SER A 126 1.92 -6.09 -8.11
CA SER A 126 2.68 -7.23 -7.57
C SER A 126 1.82 -8.45 -7.23
N LEU A 127 0.51 -8.27 -7.06
CA LEU A 127 -0.39 -9.37 -6.75
C LEU A 127 -0.44 -10.44 -7.85
N PHE A 128 -0.22 -10.08 -9.12
CA PHE A 128 -0.20 -11.07 -10.21
C PHE A 128 0.86 -12.17 -10.00
N PHE A 129 1.94 -11.88 -9.29
CA PHE A 129 2.99 -12.87 -9.04
C PHE A 129 2.56 -13.99 -8.08
N PHE A 130 1.51 -13.77 -7.28
CA PHE A 130 0.92 -14.82 -6.44
C PHE A 130 0.18 -15.89 -7.26
N ILE A 131 -0.16 -15.62 -8.53
CA ILE A 131 -0.73 -16.62 -9.44
C ILE A 131 0.30 -17.68 -9.80
N LEU A 132 1.57 -17.25 -9.95
CA LEU A 132 2.69 -18.12 -10.31
C LEU A 132 3.17 -18.92 -9.10
N HIS A 133 3.46 -18.24 -7.99
CA HIS A 133 3.91 -18.89 -6.76
C HIS A 133 3.75 -17.95 -5.55
N PRO A 134 3.21 -18.41 -4.39
CA PRO A 134 2.99 -17.53 -3.23
C PRO A 134 4.26 -16.87 -2.71
N LEU A 135 5.36 -17.62 -2.59
CA LEU A 135 6.65 -17.07 -2.15
C LEU A 135 7.14 -15.96 -3.08
N PHE A 136 7.02 -16.17 -4.40
CA PHE A 136 7.42 -15.17 -5.38
C PHE A 136 6.51 -13.93 -5.30
N GLY A 137 5.21 -14.14 -5.11
CA GLY A 137 4.25 -13.09 -4.79
C GLY A 137 4.67 -12.23 -3.60
N TYR A 138 5.02 -12.84 -2.46
CA TYR A 138 5.48 -12.10 -1.29
C TYR A 138 6.78 -11.34 -1.53
N LEU A 139 7.74 -11.94 -2.23
CA LEU A 139 8.99 -11.26 -2.58
C LEU A 139 8.75 -10.04 -3.46
N MET A 140 7.89 -10.17 -4.48
CA MET A 140 7.53 -9.07 -5.38
C MET A 140 6.71 -7.99 -4.66
N LEU A 141 5.78 -8.38 -3.78
CA LEU A 141 5.03 -7.44 -2.95
C LEU A 141 5.96 -6.65 -2.03
N PHE A 142 6.89 -7.33 -1.37
CA PHE A 142 7.88 -6.68 -0.51
C PHE A 142 8.78 -5.73 -1.31
N GLY A 143 9.28 -6.17 -2.46
CA GLY A 143 10.07 -5.31 -3.36
C GLY A 143 9.30 -4.08 -3.81
N ALA A 144 8.04 -4.24 -4.21
CA ALA A 144 7.16 -3.15 -4.62
C ALA A 144 6.88 -2.17 -3.47
N ILE A 145 6.68 -2.68 -2.23
CA ILE A 145 6.50 -1.87 -1.03
C ILE A 145 7.75 -1.02 -0.76
N VAL A 146 8.93 -1.65 -0.72
CA VAL A 146 10.21 -0.95 -0.47
C VAL A 146 10.45 0.12 -1.52
N TYR A 147 10.27 -0.23 -2.79
CA TYR A 147 10.41 0.72 -3.89
C TYR A 147 9.43 1.90 -3.75
N SER A 148 8.15 1.63 -3.51
CA SER A 148 7.11 2.66 -3.37
C SER A 148 7.38 3.59 -2.18
N VAL A 149 7.87 3.04 -1.05
CA VAL A 149 8.26 3.82 0.12
C VAL A 149 9.42 4.75 -0.21
N ILE A 150 10.49 4.23 -0.83
CA ILE A 150 11.67 5.05 -1.20
C ILE A 150 11.25 6.20 -2.11
N GLN A 151 10.48 5.90 -3.17
CA GLN A 151 10.05 6.93 -4.13
C GLN A 151 9.12 7.97 -3.48
N THR A 152 8.19 7.53 -2.63
CA THR A 152 7.30 8.44 -1.89
C THR A 152 8.10 9.36 -0.96
N VAL A 153 9.04 8.80 -0.20
CA VAL A 153 9.89 9.58 0.72
C VAL A 153 10.76 10.59 -0.05
N GLN A 154 11.38 10.16 -1.15
CA GLN A 154 12.18 11.06 -2.00
C GLN A 154 11.34 12.17 -2.62
N SER A 155 10.12 11.85 -3.07
CA SER A 155 9.18 12.83 -3.62
C SER A 155 8.75 13.85 -2.58
N ILE A 156 8.39 13.42 -1.38
CA ILE A 156 7.98 14.30 -0.28
C ILE A 156 9.15 15.18 0.18
N ALA A 157 10.34 14.60 0.32
CA ALA A 157 11.55 15.32 0.69
C ALA A 157 11.87 16.46 -0.30
N GLY A 158 11.76 16.17 -1.61
CA GLY A 158 11.97 17.17 -2.65
C GLY A 158 10.95 18.30 -2.63
N ASP A 159 9.67 17.96 -2.49
CA ASP A 159 8.57 18.96 -2.51
C ASP A 159 8.59 19.87 -1.28
N GLN A 160 8.89 19.33 -0.10
CA GLN A 160 8.89 20.08 1.15
C GLN A 160 10.27 20.62 1.55
N GLN A 161 11.28 20.48 0.69
CA GLN A 161 12.68 20.86 0.97
C GLN A 161 13.21 20.27 2.29
N LEU A 162 12.78 19.05 2.61
CA LEU A 162 13.23 18.31 3.80
C LEU A 162 14.32 17.31 3.40
N SER A 163 15.16 16.91 4.35
CA SER A 163 16.09 15.81 4.12
C SER A 163 15.32 14.47 4.03
N VAL A 164 15.77 13.57 3.13
CA VAL A 164 15.22 12.21 2.98
C VAL A 164 15.22 11.47 4.32
N GLN A 165 16.30 11.61 5.10
CA GLN A 165 16.43 11.02 6.43
C GLN A 165 15.32 11.48 7.39
N ARG A 166 14.98 12.77 7.36
CA ARG A 166 13.93 13.33 8.22
C ARG A 166 12.56 12.78 7.83
N VAL A 167 12.24 12.71 6.54
CA VAL A 167 10.96 12.16 6.07
C VAL A 167 10.88 10.65 6.38
N PHE A 168 11.98 9.92 6.24
CA PHE A 168 12.04 8.51 6.58
C PHE A 168 11.85 8.28 8.09
N ALA A 169 12.49 9.09 8.94
CA ALA A 169 12.28 9.04 10.38
C ALA A 169 10.82 9.33 10.76
N LEU A 170 10.20 10.32 10.10
CA LEU A 170 8.78 10.62 10.28
C LEU A 170 7.89 9.45 9.89
N LEU A 171 8.21 8.75 8.80
CA LEU A 171 7.49 7.55 8.38
C LEU A 171 7.61 6.43 9.42
N ILE A 172 8.83 6.16 9.93
CA ILE A 172 9.05 5.15 10.98
C ILE A 172 8.27 5.52 12.24
N SER A 173 8.34 6.77 12.69
CA SER A 173 7.60 7.23 13.87
C SER A 173 6.09 7.11 13.67
N PHE A 174 5.60 7.48 12.49
CA PHE A 174 4.19 7.34 12.12
C PHE A 174 3.73 5.88 12.17
N CYS A 175 4.47 4.96 11.54
CA CYS A 175 4.20 3.53 11.61
C CYS A 175 4.27 3.01 13.05
N GLY A 176 5.24 3.46 13.85
CA GLY A 176 5.38 3.09 15.25
C GLY A 176 4.13 3.46 16.07
N VAL A 177 3.65 4.69 15.93
CA VAL A 177 2.41 5.15 16.60
C VAL A 177 1.19 4.36 16.11
N PHE A 178 1.10 4.10 14.80
CA PHE A 178 -0.01 3.34 14.23
C PHE A 178 -0.04 1.88 14.71
N LEU A 179 1.12 1.29 15.02
CA LEU A 179 1.25 -0.06 15.55
C LEU A 179 1.02 -0.15 17.07
N LEU A 180 1.09 0.94 17.82
CA LEU A 180 0.92 0.93 19.29
C LEU A 180 -0.38 0.27 19.76
N PRO A 181 -1.56 0.53 19.15
CA PRO A 181 -2.80 -0.15 19.55
C PRO A 181 -2.71 -1.67 19.39
N ILE A 182 -2.05 -2.15 18.33
CA ILE A 182 -1.87 -3.57 18.07
C ILE A 182 -0.94 -4.19 19.12
N VAL A 183 0.16 -3.51 19.44
CA VAL A 183 1.10 -3.94 20.50
C VAL A 183 0.40 -3.99 21.86
N ALA A 184 -0.42 -2.99 22.19
CA ALA A 184 -1.18 -2.97 23.42
C ALA A 184 -2.18 -4.13 23.50
N LEU A 185 -2.90 -4.43 22.41
CA LEU A 185 -3.80 -5.58 22.32
C LEU A 185 -3.05 -6.91 22.46
N LEU A 186 -1.88 -7.06 21.84
CA LEU A 186 -1.03 -8.25 22.00
C LEU A 186 -0.54 -8.43 23.43
N LEU A 187 -0.19 -7.34 24.11
CA LEU A 187 0.16 -7.37 25.54
C LEU A 187 -1.02 -7.84 26.40
N ILE A 188 -2.22 -7.28 26.19
CA ILE A 188 -3.43 -7.70 26.91
C ILE A 188 -3.72 -9.19 26.65
N TYR A 189 -3.67 -9.62 25.40
CA TYR A 189 -3.89 -11.01 25.01
C TYR A 189 -2.89 -11.96 25.71
N ASN A 190 -1.61 -11.61 25.70
CA ASN A 190 -0.58 -12.39 26.38
C ASN A 190 -0.82 -12.42 27.89
N LEU A 191 -1.14 -11.30 28.53
CA LEU A 191 -1.47 -11.26 29.96
C LEU A 191 -2.65 -12.18 30.29
N VAL A 192 -3.72 -12.15 29.50
CA VAL A 192 -4.90 -13.03 29.68
C VAL A 192 -4.52 -14.50 29.57
N ILE A 193 -3.71 -14.87 28.57
CA ILE A 193 -3.25 -16.26 28.40
C ILE A 193 -2.37 -16.69 29.57
N THR A 194 -1.38 -15.88 29.93
CA THR A 194 -0.46 -16.18 31.03
C THR A 194 -1.24 -16.34 32.34
N SER A 195 -2.19 -15.46 32.63
CA SER A 195 -3.07 -15.58 33.80
C SER A 195 -3.91 -16.85 33.77
N ARG A 196 -4.50 -17.20 32.61
CA ARG A 196 -5.29 -18.43 32.46
C ARG A 196 -4.44 -19.68 32.72
N ILE A 197 -3.23 -19.73 32.16
CA ILE A 197 -2.28 -20.82 32.37
C ILE A 197 -1.94 -20.95 33.86
N LEU A 198 -1.62 -19.84 34.52
CA LEU A 198 -1.32 -19.82 35.96
C LEU A 198 -2.48 -20.35 36.80
N THR A 199 -3.72 -19.94 36.53
CA THR A 199 -4.92 -20.43 37.24
C THR A 199 -5.30 -21.88 36.93
N THR A 200 -4.79 -22.46 35.85
CA THR A 200 -4.98 -23.89 35.55
C THR A 200 -3.90 -24.78 36.15
N ILE A 201 -2.74 -24.22 36.51
CA ILE A 201 -1.59 -24.97 37.07
C ILE A 201 -1.57 -24.88 38.60
N PHE A 202 -1.95 -23.74 39.17
CA PHE A 202 -2.03 -23.48 40.61
C PHE A 202 -3.48 -23.37 41.07
#